data_AF-A0A4E9DTE5-F1
#
_entry.id   AF-A0A4E9DTE5-F1
#
_cell.length_a   1.000
_cell.length_b   1.000
_cell.length_c   1.000
_cell.angle_alpha   90.00
_cell.angle_beta   90.00
_cell.angle_gamma   90.00
#
_symmetry.space_group_name_H-M   'P 1'
#
loop_
_entity.id
_entity.type
_entity.pdbx_description
1 polymer ?
#
loop_
_entity_poly.entity_id
_entity_poly.type
_entity_poly.pdbx_seq_one_letter_code
_entity_poly.pdbx_strand_id
1 'polypeptide(L)'
;MPARMWRHRIHSFLELLRHRLPSSLEHMLSFLYLGYSMMARLYETVPGFEDTWIECLGDLGRYRMAIEDDDVRDREVWAGVSSHWYKVPDTAPNTGRLYHHLAILARPNALQQRFYYTKTLTVSVPFISARESIMSLFDPVLSNKPTRLSPIDSEFVRAHGILFSGKSTECLEQDSSIYTFINNLDERISKTSKRWLDREAALTTSLFLHQDLFQESRPLPEDFAIRGLLYSEDYFTTDWLDLDAGSHLDSDPLMLEP
;
A
#
# COMPACT_ATOMS: atom_id res chain seq x y z
N MET A 1 -10.18 6.45 -20.79
CA MET A 1 -9.16 7.28 -21.46
C MET A 1 -8.00 7.68 -20.52
N PRO A 2 -8.22 8.21 -19.29
CA PRO A 2 -7.16 8.62 -18.35
C PRO A 2 -6.12 7.54 -18.03
N ALA A 3 -6.56 6.34 -17.62
CA ALA A 3 -5.66 5.25 -17.26
C ALA A 3 -4.73 4.81 -18.41
N ARG A 4 -5.22 4.84 -19.66
CA ARG A 4 -4.41 4.53 -20.86
C ARG A 4 -3.37 5.60 -21.14
N MET A 5 -3.73 6.87 -20.99
CA MET A 5 -2.80 8.00 -21.14
C MET A 5 -1.68 7.90 -20.10
N TRP A 6 -2.03 7.69 -18.83
CA TRP A 6 -1.04 7.47 -17.78
C TRP A 6 -0.10 6.30 -18.11
N ARG A 7 -0.66 5.10 -18.30
CA ARG A 7 0.11 3.86 -18.50
C ARG A 7 1.03 3.91 -19.73
N HIS A 8 0.51 4.33 -20.88
CA HIS A 8 1.19 4.16 -22.17
C HIS A 8 1.87 5.42 -22.72
N ARG A 9 1.72 6.57 -22.06
CA ARG A 9 2.37 7.82 -22.50
C ARG A 9 3.28 8.39 -21.43
N ILE A 10 2.84 8.40 -20.17
CA ILE A 10 3.58 9.06 -19.10
C ILE A 10 4.43 8.05 -18.35
N HIS A 11 3.80 7.05 -17.71
CA HIS A 11 4.50 6.05 -16.92
C HIS A 11 5.54 5.28 -17.74
N SER A 12 5.17 4.72 -18.90
CA SER A 12 6.11 3.99 -19.75
C SER A 12 7.31 4.82 -20.20
N PHE A 13 7.12 6.13 -20.40
CA PHE A 13 8.20 7.02 -20.80
C PHE A 13 9.07 7.43 -19.61
N LEU A 14 8.47 7.69 -18.44
CA LEU A 14 9.19 7.90 -17.18
C LEU A 14 10.09 6.71 -16.85
N GLU A 15 9.57 5.49 -17.00
CA GLU A 15 10.37 4.28 -16.80
C GLU A 15 11.53 4.18 -17.78
N LEU A 16 11.31 4.47 -19.06
CA LEU A 16 12.39 4.51 -20.06
C LEU A 16 13.48 5.52 -19.66
N LEU A 17 13.10 6.71 -19.21
CA LEU A 17 14.05 7.72 -18.76
C LEU A 17 14.76 7.29 -17.47
N ARG A 18 14.04 6.73 -16.50
CA ARG A 18 14.59 6.22 -15.24
C ARG A 18 15.70 5.18 -15.46
N HIS A 19 15.47 4.22 -16.35
CA HIS A 19 16.46 3.17 -16.66
C HIS A 19 17.75 3.70 -17.32
N ARG A 20 17.74 4.94 -17.84
CA ARG A 20 18.88 5.59 -18.50
C ARG A 20 19.56 6.64 -17.64
N LEU A 21 19.21 6.73 -16.36
CA LEU A 21 19.90 7.60 -15.43
C LEU A 21 21.36 7.13 -15.24
N PRO A 22 22.33 8.05 -15.07
CA PRO A 22 22.14 9.50 -14.92
C PRO A 22 22.04 10.27 -16.25
N SER A 23 22.33 9.65 -17.39
CA SER A 23 22.46 10.33 -18.70
C SER A 23 21.17 11.00 -19.19
N SER A 24 19.99 10.52 -18.74
CA SER A 24 18.68 11.05 -19.09
C SER A 24 18.15 12.11 -18.12
N LEU A 25 18.91 12.49 -17.08
CA LEU A 25 18.40 13.29 -15.95
C LEU A 25 17.67 14.55 -16.39
N GLU A 26 18.30 15.42 -17.19
CA GLU A 26 17.68 16.68 -17.65
C GLU A 26 16.38 16.46 -18.45
N HIS A 27 16.33 15.39 -19.24
CA HIS A 27 15.14 15.03 -20.00
C HIS A 27 14.04 14.52 -19.07
N MET A 28 14.39 13.75 -18.05
CA MET A 28 13.46 13.26 -17.04
C MET A 28 12.87 14.42 -16.23
N LEU A 29 13.69 15.39 -15.82
CA LEU A 29 13.20 16.58 -15.12
C LEU A 29 12.24 17.39 -15.99
N SER A 30 12.65 17.69 -17.23
CA SER A 30 11.80 18.42 -18.19
C SER A 30 10.47 17.72 -18.45
N PHE A 31 10.50 16.38 -18.58
CA PHE A 31 9.28 15.59 -18.77
C PHE A 31 8.39 15.58 -17.53
N LEU A 32 8.96 15.51 -16.32
CA LEU A 32 8.20 15.60 -15.07
C LEU A 32 7.49 16.94 -14.94
N TYR A 33 8.17 18.06 -15.23
CA TYR A 33 7.54 19.39 -15.22
C TYR A 33 6.40 19.48 -16.23
N LEU A 34 6.62 19.03 -17.47
CA LEU A 34 5.58 19.03 -18.50
C LEU A 34 4.39 18.15 -18.10
N GLY A 35 4.65 16.92 -17.66
CA GLY A 35 3.64 15.97 -17.22
C GLY A 35 2.81 16.52 -16.06
N TYR A 36 3.46 17.17 -15.09
CA TYR A 36 2.78 17.80 -13.95
C TYR A 36 1.88 18.95 -14.41
N SER A 37 2.39 19.86 -15.25
CA SER A 37 1.58 20.97 -15.78
C SER A 37 0.37 20.48 -16.59
N MET A 38 0.55 19.45 -17.42
CA MET A 38 -0.54 18.84 -18.18
C MET A 38 -1.59 18.22 -17.26
N MET A 39 -1.17 17.46 -16.24
CA MET A 39 -2.08 16.81 -15.29
C MET A 39 -2.82 17.81 -14.40
N ALA A 40 -2.13 18.83 -13.90
CA ALA A 40 -2.75 19.89 -13.11
C ALA A 40 -3.82 20.62 -13.92
N ARG A 41 -3.56 20.86 -15.22
CA ARG A 41 -4.56 21.46 -16.10
C ARG A 41 -5.77 20.57 -16.33
N LEU A 42 -5.57 19.26 -16.49
CA LEU A 42 -6.66 18.30 -16.63
C LEU A 42 -7.50 18.18 -15.35
N TYR A 43 -6.85 18.23 -14.18
CA TYR A 43 -7.50 18.29 -12.89
C TYR A 43 -8.45 19.49 -12.78
N GLU A 44 -8.01 20.69 -13.19
CA GLU A 44 -8.84 21.90 -13.16
C GLU A 44 -9.99 21.90 -14.17
N THR A 45 -9.80 21.27 -15.34
CA THR A 45 -10.70 21.45 -16.50
C THR A 45 -11.62 20.25 -16.76
N VAL A 46 -11.28 19.07 -16.22
CA VAL A 46 -12.00 17.81 -16.44
C VAL A 46 -12.25 17.11 -15.10
N PRO A 47 -13.23 17.60 -14.29
CA PRO A 47 -13.46 17.09 -12.93
C PRO A 47 -13.96 15.64 -12.89
N GLY A 48 -14.50 15.12 -13.99
CA GLY A 48 -15.06 13.75 -14.04
C GLY A 48 -14.05 12.62 -13.81
N PHE A 49 -12.75 12.91 -13.71
CA PHE A 49 -11.70 11.93 -13.40
C PHE A 49 -10.75 12.43 -12.29
N GLU A 50 -11.27 13.27 -11.39
CA GLU A 50 -10.51 13.90 -10.30
C GLU A 50 -9.59 12.92 -9.56
N ASP A 51 -10.11 11.78 -9.11
CA ASP A 51 -9.34 10.75 -8.40
C ASP A 51 -8.13 10.25 -9.20
N THR A 52 -8.30 10.08 -10.52
CA THR A 52 -7.20 9.63 -11.40
C THR A 52 -6.15 10.71 -11.56
N TRP A 53 -6.56 11.98 -11.68
CA TRP A 53 -5.63 13.10 -11.81
C TRP A 53 -4.84 13.34 -10.53
N ILE A 54 -5.51 13.24 -9.39
CA ILE A 54 -4.90 13.30 -8.07
C ILE A 54 -3.82 12.22 -7.93
N GLU A 55 -4.14 10.97 -8.29
CA GLU A 55 -3.16 9.86 -8.23
C GLU A 55 -1.97 10.13 -9.15
N CYS A 56 -2.19 10.54 -10.39
CA CYS A 56 -1.13 10.85 -11.35
C CYS A 56 -0.21 11.98 -10.84
N LEU A 57 -0.77 13.04 -10.26
CA LEU A 57 -0.01 14.17 -9.71
C LEU A 57 0.82 13.75 -8.49
N GLY A 58 0.26 12.91 -7.63
CA GLY A 58 0.98 12.29 -6.53
C GLY A 58 2.14 11.41 -7.01
N ASP A 59 1.93 10.61 -8.06
CA ASP A 59 2.99 9.73 -8.60
C ASP A 59 4.10 10.52 -9.28
N LEU A 60 3.77 11.60 -10.01
CA LEU A 60 4.78 12.51 -10.56
C LEU A 60 5.65 13.15 -9.47
N GLY A 61 5.04 13.55 -8.35
CA GLY A 61 5.77 14.01 -7.16
C GLY A 61 6.71 12.92 -6.62
N ARG A 62 6.28 11.66 -6.59
CA ARG A 62 7.11 10.53 -6.14
C ARG A 62 8.27 10.24 -7.07
N TYR A 63 8.09 10.33 -8.38
CA TYR A 63 9.20 10.20 -9.34
C TYR A 63 10.25 11.28 -9.09
N ARG A 64 9.81 12.52 -8.85
CA ARG A 64 10.71 13.63 -8.57
C ARG A 64 11.48 13.42 -7.26
N MET A 65 10.78 12.97 -6.21
CA MET A 65 11.37 12.57 -4.93
C MET A 65 12.45 11.48 -5.09
N ALA A 66 12.23 10.50 -5.98
CA ALA A 66 13.14 9.38 -6.17
C ALA A 66 14.40 9.72 -6.98
N ILE A 67 14.36 10.80 -7.79
CA ILE A 67 15.52 11.26 -8.58
C ILE A 67 16.47 12.09 -7.71
N GLU A 68 15.93 12.89 -6.79
CA GLU A 68 16.70 13.75 -5.87
C GLU A 68 16.86 13.08 -4.50
N ASP A 69 17.27 11.81 -4.46
CA ASP A 69 17.43 11.09 -3.18
C ASP A 69 18.61 11.63 -2.34
N ASP A 70 19.54 12.36 -2.97
CA ASP A 70 20.75 12.87 -2.33
C ASP A 70 20.54 14.16 -1.50
N ASP A 71 19.54 15.00 -1.80
CA ASP A 71 19.17 16.17 -0.97
C ASP A 71 17.93 15.87 -0.12
N VAL A 72 18.14 15.75 1.19
CA VAL A 72 17.08 15.50 2.18
C VAL A 72 15.95 16.53 2.09
N ARG A 73 16.26 17.80 1.79
CA ARG A 73 15.25 18.86 1.71
C ARG A 73 14.37 18.70 0.48
N ASP A 74 14.97 18.40 -0.67
CA ASP A 74 14.21 18.16 -1.90
C ASP A 74 13.31 16.93 -1.72
N ARG A 75 13.84 15.88 -1.08
CA ARG A 75 13.05 14.70 -0.72
C ARG A 75 11.86 15.06 0.18
N GLU A 76 12.04 15.87 1.22
CA GLU A 76 10.96 16.33 2.09
C GLU A 76 9.91 17.17 1.34
N VAL A 77 10.35 18.08 0.46
CA VAL A 77 9.45 18.90 -0.37
C VAL A 77 8.59 18.02 -1.26
N TRP A 78 9.20 17.08 -1.99
CA TRP A 78 8.47 16.23 -2.92
C TRP A 78 7.63 15.15 -2.23
N ALA A 79 8.05 14.68 -1.05
CA ALA A 79 7.20 13.87 -0.18
C ALA A 79 5.95 14.64 0.27
N GLY A 80 6.11 15.92 0.61
CA GLY A 80 5.02 16.83 0.97
C GLY A 80 4.06 17.08 -0.21
N VAL A 81 4.58 17.33 -1.41
CA VAL A 81 3.78 17.48 -2.64
C VAL A 81 3.01 16.21 -2.94
N SER A 82 3.68 15.05 -2.89
CA SER A 82 3.04 13.76 -3.13
C SER A 82 1.94 13.49 -2.11
N SER A 83 2.21 13.71 -0.82
CA SER A 83 1.24 13.55 0.26
C SER A 83 0.06 14.51 0.14
N HIS A 84 0.28 15.73 -0.37
CA HIS A 84 -0.79 16.69 -0.62
C HIS A 84 -1.79 16.17 -1.65
N TRP A 85 -1.30 15.49 -2.68
CA TRP A 85 -2.17 14.89 -3.70
C TRP A 85 -2.87 13.63 -3.17
N TYR A 86 -2.14 12.67 -2.58
CA TYR A 86 -2.76 11.45 -2.03
C TYR A 86 -3.69 11.66 -0.82
N LYS A 87 -4.05 12.90 -0.48
CA LYS A 87 -5.08 13.16 0.51
C LYS A 87 -6.29 12.33 0.16
N VAL A 88 -6.72 11.54 1.13
CA VAL A 88 -7.97 10.81 1.04
C VAL A 88 -9.06 11.83 1.32
N PRO A 89 -9.86 12.23 0.31
CA PRO A 89 -10.92 13.18 0.55
C PRO A 89 -11.99 12.51 1.42
N ASP A 90 -12.73 13.30 2.21
CA ASP A 90 -13.87 12.81 2.99
C ASP A 90 -14.93 12.12 2.11
N THR A 91 -14.89 12.37 0.80
CA THR A 91 -15.75 11.79 -0.23
C THR A 91 -15.31 10.40 -0.70
N ALA A 92 -14.04 10.01 -0.52
CA ALA A 92 -13.52 8.70 -0.93
C ALA A 92 -12.65 8.00 0.15
N PRO A 93 -13.12 7.87 1.41
CA PRO A 93 -12.39 7.18 2.48
C PRO A 93 -12.26 5.67 2.26
N ASN A 94 -12.88 5.16 1.19
CA ASN A 94 -13.08 3.75 0.94
C ASN A 94 -12.06 3.13 -0.01
N THR A 95 -11.15 3.93 -0.59
CA THR A 95 -10.21 3.46 -1.61
C THR A 95 -8.85 3.10 -1.01
N GLY A 96 -8.55 1.81 -0.90
CA GLY A 96 -7.33 1.30 -0.29
C GLY A 96 -6.06 1.74 -1.00
N ARG A 97 -6.12 1.90 -2.32
CA ARG A 97 -4.99 2.29 -3.16
C ARG A 97 -4.35 3.63 -2.74
N LEU A 98 -5.14 4.63 -2.34
CA LEU A 98 -4.59 5.91 -1.87
C LEU A 98 -3.85 5.76 -0.54
N TYR A 99 -4.40 4.95 0.37
CA TYR A 99 -3.72 4.60 1.61
C TYR A 99 -2.40 3.85 1.37
N HIS A 100 -2.30 3.03 0.32
CA HIS A 100 -1.04 2.36 -0.04
C HIS A 100 0.05 3.38 -0.37
N HIS A 101 -0.28 4.40 -1.17
CA HIS A 101 0.66 5.47 -1.49
C HIS A 101 1.07 6.27 -0.25
N LEU A 102 0.13 6.59 0.64
CA LEU A 102 0.42 7.23 1.93
C LEU A 102 1.30 6.35 2.83
N ALA A 103 1.12 5.03 2.80
CA ALA A 103 1.97 4.10 3.52
C ALA A 103 3.41 4.16 3.02
N ILE A 104 3.65 4.23 1.71
CA ILE A 104 5.00 4.36 1.15
C ILE A 104 5.66 5.68 1.58
N LEU A 105 4.89 6.77 1.60
CA LEU A 105 5.39 8.11 1.98
C LEU A 105 5.60 8.30 3.48
N ALA A 106 4.99 7.48 4.33
CA ALA A 106 5.10 7.61 5.78
C ALA A 106 6.48 7.22 6.34
N ARG A 107 7.45 6.81 5.53
CA ARG A 107 8.83 6.56 5.96
C ARG A 107 9.48 7.86 6.48
N PRO A 108 10.22 7.83 7.61
CA PRO A 108 10.65 6.65 8.38
C PRO A 108 9.69 6.23 9.51
N ASN A 109 8.49 6.82 9.62
CA ASN A 109 7.54 6.54 10.71
C ASN A 109 6.84 5.18 10.54
N ALA A 110 7.41 4.13 11.12
CA ALA A 110 6.90 2.75 11.03
C ALA A 110 5.45 2.59 11.52
N LEU A 111 5.05 3.31 12.57
CA LEU A 111 3.68 3.23 13.10
C LEU A 111 2.66 3.77 12.09
N GLN A 112 2.99 4.91 11.49
CA GLN A 112 2.16 5.53 10.48
C GLN A 112 2.12 4.73 9.17
N GLN A 113 3.26 4.15 8.75
CA GLN A 113 3.29 3.20 7.64
C GLN A 113 2.34 2.03 7.88
N ARG A 114 2.43 1.39 9.05
CA ARG A 114 1.56 0.26 9.39
C ARG A 114 0.09 0.66 9.37
N PHE A 115 -0.26 1.79 9.99
CA PHE A 115 -1.63 2.30 10.01
C PHE A 115 -2.21 2.43 8.59
N TYR A 116 -1.46 3.07 7.68
CA TYR A 116 -1.90 3.22 6.30
C TYR A 116 -1.96 1.89 5.54
N TYR A 117 -1.01 0.97 5.76
CA TYR A 117 -1.11 -0.37 5.19
C TYR A 117 -2.31 -1.16 5.72
N THR A 118 -2.67 -1.01 6.99
CA THR A 118 -3.90 -1.60 7.53
C THR A 118 -5.12 -1.02 6.81
N LYS A 119 -5.23 0.32 6.72
CA LYS A 119 -6.31 0.97 5.97
C LYS A 119 -6.40 0.49 4.52
N THR A 120 -5.26 0.32 3.87
CA THR A 120 -5.17 -0.19 2.50
C THR A 120 -5.90 -1.52 2.31
N LEU A 121 -5.88 -2.39 3.33
CA LEU A 121 -6.43 -3.74 3.29
C LEU A 121 -7.83 -3.86 3.90
N THR A 122 -8.28 -2.88 4.69
CA THR A 122 -9.52 -3.00 5.49
C THR A 122 -10.60 -1.99 5.15
N VAL A 123 -10.34 -1.05 4.23
CA VAL A 123 -11.40 -0.20 3.66
C VAL A 123 -12.25 -0.97 2.65
N SER A 124 -13.42 -0.41 2.31
CA SER A 124 -14.45 -1.07 1.49
C SER A 124 -13.96 -1.51 0.10
N VAL A 125 -13.01 -0.78 -0.50
CA VAL A 125 -12.33 -1.16 -1.75
C VAL A 125 -10.84 -1.40 -1.43
N PRO A 126 -10.48 -2.61 -0.98
CA PRO A 126 -9.12 -2.89 -0.54
C PRO A 126 -8.14 -2.98 -1.73
N PHE A 127 -6.87 -2.67 -1.48
CA PHE A 127 -5.79 -2.86 -2.45
C PHE A 127 -4.91 -4.04 -2.03
N ILE A 128 -5.27 -5.24 -2.50
CA ILE A 128 -4.74 -6.52 -2.02
C ILE A 128 -3.23 -6.69 -2.25
N SER A 129 -2.68 -6.12 -3.33
CA SER A 129 -1.23 -6.13 -3.59
C SER A 129 -0.40 -5.50 -2.47
N ALA A 130 -1.02 -4.71 -1.58
CA ALA A 130 -0.35 -4.20 -0.39
C ALA A 130 0.05 -5.28 0.63
N ARG A 131 -0.50 -6.51 0.55
CA ARG A 131 -0.10 -7.64 1.40
C ARG A 131 1.37 -7.99 1.25
N GLU A 132 1.92 -7.86 0.06
CA GLU A 132 3.35 -8.03 -0.19
C GLU A 132 4.12 -6.78 0.24
N SER A 133 3.60 -5.60 -0.09
CA SER A 133 4.28 -4.32 0.22
C SER A 133 4.50 -4.10 1.72
N ILE A 134 3.52 -4.46 2.57
CA ILE A 134 3.64 -4.32 4.03
C ILE A 134 4.73 -5.23 4.61
N MET A 135 5.10 -6.32 3.95
CA MET A 135 6.19 -7.19 4.42
C MET A 135 7.53 -6.45 4.47
N SER A 136 7.77 -5.46 3.59
CA SER A 136 8.95 -4.59 3.68
C SER A 136 9.10 -3.84 5.02
N LEU A 137 7.99 -3.67 5.76
CA LEU A 137 7.98 -3.12 7.11
C LEU A 137 8.24 -4.20 8.18
N PHE A 138 7.75 -5.42 7.96
CA PHE A 138 7.80 -6.50 8.93
C PHE A 138 9.07 -7.36 8.84
N ASP A 139 9.56 -7.69 7.66
CA ASP A 139 10.71 -8.59 7.47
C ASP A 139 11.96 -8.17 8.26
N PRO A 140 12.32 -6.87 8.38
CA PRO A 140 13.45 -6.46 9.20
C PRO A 140 13.30 -6.83 10.68
N VAL A 141 12.10 -6.64 11.26
CA VAL A 141 11.84 -6.95 12.67
C VAL A 141 11.59 -8.44 12.92
N LEU A 142 11.06 -9.17 11.92
CA LEU A 142 10.88 -10.62 11.99
C LEU A 142 12.21 -11.37 11.89
N SER A 143 13.16 -10.83 11.14
CA SER A 143 14.50 -11.40 10.96
C SER A 143 15.50 -10.96 12.04
N ASN A 144 15.06 -10.26 13.10
CA ASN A 144 15.91 -9.67 14.13
C ASN A 144 17.07 -8.81 13.57
N LYS A 145 16.86 -8.14 12.42
CA LYS A 145 17.84 -7.19 11.87
C LYS A 145 17.82 -5.91 12.71
N PRO A 146 18.96 -5.21 12.85
CA PRO A 146 19.00 -3.95 13.57
C PRO A 146 18.07 -2.93 12.90
N THR A 147 17.08 -2.44 13.66
CA THR A 147 16.15 -1.41 13.20
C THR A 147 16.47 -0.07 13.87
N ARG A 148 16.09 1.04 13.21
CA ARG A 148 16.19 2.39 13.79
C ARG A 148 15.01 2.71 14.74
N LEU A 149 14.17 1.73 15.04
CA LEU A 149 12.97 1.91 15.84
C LEU A 149 13.30 1.90 17.33
N SER A 150 12.46 2.57 18.12
CA SER A 150 12.50 2.38 19.57
C SER A 150 12.21 0.91 19.90
N PRO A 151 12.72 0.37 21.02
CA PRO A 151 12.44 -1.02 21.40
C PRO A 151 10.93 -1.33 21.42
N ILE A 152 10.12 -0.41 21.93
CA ILE A 152 8.67 -0.58 22.02
C ILE A 152 8.02 -0.59 20.63
N ASP A 153 8.41 0.32 19.73
CA ASP A 153 7.84 0.35 18.38
C ASP A 153 8.31 -0.86 17.55
N SER A 154 9.54 -1.32 17.76
CA SER A 154 10.06 -2.54 17.14
C SER A 154 9.24 -3.76 17.58
N GLU A 155 8.99 -3.93 18.89
CA GLU A 155 8.16 -5.01 19.42
C GLU A 155 6.71 -4.93 18.91
N PHE A 156 6.15 -3.73 18.85
CA PHE A 156 4.78 -3.54 18.36
C PHE A 156 4.65 -3.90 16.88
N VAL A 157 5.59 -3.48 16.03
CA VAL A 157 5.62 -3.83 14.62
C VAL A 157 5.91 -5.33 14.44
N ARG A 158 6.79 -5.91 15.25
CA ARG A 158 7.11 -7.36 15.24
C ARG A 158 5.90 -8.21 15.56
N ALA A 159 5.19 -7.91 16.66
CA ALA A 159 3.98 -8.63 17.05
C ALA A 159 2.93 -8.60 15.94
N HIS A 160 2.72 -7.45 15.29
CA HIS A 160 1.80 -7.34 14.15
C HIS A 160 2.28 -8.11 12.93
N GLY A 161 3.58 -8.12 12.65
CA GLY A 161 4.16 -8.88 11.54
C GLY A 161 4.00 -10.39 11.72
N ILE A 162 4.18 -10.89 12.95
CA ILE A 162 3.96 -12.30 13.29
C ILE A 162 2.49 -12.66 13.08
N LEU A 163 1.57 -11.87 13.63
CA LEU A 163 0.13 -12.09 13.47
C LEU A 163 -0.32 -12.01 12.01
N PHE A 164 0.22 -11.05 11.24
CA PHE A 164 -0.15 -10.85 9.85
C PHE A 164 0.35 -11.96 8.92
N SER A 165 1.59 -12.42 9.13
CA SER A 165 2.23 -13.41 8.26
C SER A 165 1.98 -14.85 8.68
N GLY A 166 1.55 -15.08 9.93
CA GLY A 166 1.45 -16.41 10.53
C GLY A 166 2.82 -17.11 10.71
N LYS A 167 3.93 -16.41 10.45
CA LYS A 167 5.28 -16.94 10.61
C LYS A 167 5.77 -16.73 12.04
N SER A 168 6.63 -17.63 12.54
CA SER A 168 7.27 -17.47 13.85
C SER A 168 6.28 -17.39 15.03
N THR A 169 5.16 -18.11 14.95
CA THR A 169 4.14 -18.20 16.01
C THR A 169 4.68 -18.78 17.31
N GLU A 170 5.68 -19.66 17.24
CA GLU A 170 6.44 -20.17 18.41
C GLU A 170 7.11 -19.04 19.21
N CYS A 171 7.47 -17.96 18.51
CA CYS A 171 8.05 -16.74 19.06
C CYS A 171 6.98 -15.81 19.72
N LEU A 172 5.68 -16.13 19.61
CA LEU A 172 4.65 -15.45 20.41
C LEU A 172 4.53 -16.03 21.81
N GLU A 173 4.79 -17.33 21.95
CA GLU A 173 4.65 -18.06 23.20
C GLU A 173 5.96 -18.08 24.01
N GLN A 174 7.11 -18.18 23.34
CA GLN A 174 8.43 -18.19 23.99
C GLN A 174 9.03 -16.79 24.16
N ASP A 175 8.78 -15.91 23.19
CA ASP A 175 9.26 -14.53 23.18
C ASP A 175 8.09 -13.66 23.62
N SER A 176 8.18 -13.11 24.84
CA SER A 176 7.21 -12.20 25.48
C SER A 176 7.05 -10.87 24.71
N SER A 177 7.08 -10.84 23.38
CA SER A 177 6.91 -9.63 22.55
C SER A 177 5.57 -8.96 22.82
N ILE A 178 4.48 -9.74 22.80
CA ILE A 178 3.12 -9.27 23.08
C ILE A 178 2.98 -8.84 24.54
N TYR A 179 3.43 -9.66 25.49
CA TYR A 179 3.34 -9.34 26.92
C TYR A 179 4.21 -8.14 27.30
N THR A 180 5.43 -8.04 26.76
CA THR A 180 6.32 -6.88 26.92
C THR A 180 5.70 -5.65 26.29
N PHE A 181 5.09 -5.76 25.11
CA PHE A 181 4.37 -4.64 24.50
C PHE A 181 3.19 -4.17 25.37
N ILE A 182 2.32 -5.09 25.81
CA ILE A 182 1.16 -4.78 26.66
C ILE A 182 1.61 -4.12 27.96
N ASN A 183 2.62 -4.66 28.64
CA ASN A 183 3.12 -4.10 29.90
C ASN A 183 3.72 -2.70 29.74
N ASN A 184 4.30 -2.39 28.57
CA ASN A 184 4.86 -1.07 28.28
C ASN A 184 3.82 -0.09 27.69
N LEU A 185 2.63 -0.57 27.31
CA LEU A 185 1.58 0.23 26.67
C LEU A 185 1.01 1.26 27.64
N ASP A 186 0.68 0.84 28.87
CA ASP A 186 0.10 1.70 29.90
C ASP A 186 1.02 2.87 30.28
N GLU A 187 2.32 2.61 30.39
CA GLU A 187 3.32 3.64 30.66
C GLU A 187 3.41 4.66 29.50
N ARG A 188 3.31 4.19 28.25
CA ARG A 188 3.33 5.06 27.05
C ARG A 188 2.08 5.92 26.94
N ILE A 189 0.91 5.35 27.19
CA ILE A 189 -0.37 6.07 27.17
C ILE A 189 -0.36 7.16 28.23
N SER A 190 0.10 6.84 29.44
CA SER A 190 0.26 7.78 30.55
C SER A 190 1.18 8.96 30.19
N LYS A 191 2.32 8.69 29.52
CA LYS A 191 3.28 9.73 29.10
C LYS A 191 2.82 10.59 27.92
N THR A 192 1.87 10.14 27.10
CA THR A 192 1.55 10.77 25.81
C THR A 192 0.14 11.38 25.72
N SER A 193 -0.53 11.52 26.87
CA SER A 193 -1.96 11.80 27.14
C SER A 193 -2.70 12.89 26.31
N LYS A 194 -2.07 13.67 25.43
CA LYS A 194 -2.77 14.58 24.50
C LYS A 194 -2.45 14.36 23.01
N ARG A 195 -1.30 13.79 22.67
CA ARG A 195 -0.84 13.65 21.27
C ARG A 195 -1.16 12.28 20.66
N TRP A 196 -1.51 11.32 21.51
CA TRP A 196 -1.98 9.97 21.13
C TRP A 196 -3.35 10.07 20.44
N LEU A 197 -4.36 10.67 21.09
CA LEU A 197 -5.73 10.80 20.56
C LEU A 197 -5.81 11.46 19.16
N ASP A 198 -5.00 12.49 18.88
CA ASP A 198 -5.00 13.18 17.57
C ASP A 198 -4.35 12.35 16.44
N ARG A 199 -3.65 11.26 16.76
CA ARG A 199 -2.99 10.37 15.78
C ARG A 199 -3.62 8.97 15.72
N GLU A 200 -4.55 8.63 16.61
CA GLU A 200 -4.79 7.23 16.99
C GLU A 200 -6.26 6.83 17.24
N ALA A 201 -7.18 7.29 16.41
CA ALA A 201 -8.47 6.58 16.27
C ALA A 201 -8.31 5.24 15.50
N ALA A 202 -7.09 4.77 15.22
CA ALA A 202 -6.87 3.62 14.35
C ALA A 202 -5.63 2.75 14.65
N LEU A 203 -5.07 2.82 15.86
CA LEU A 203 -4.03 1.87 16.30
C LEU A 203 -4.60 0.64 17.03
N THR A 204 -5.90 0.59 17.28
CA THR A 204 -6.56 -0.50 18.01
C THR A 204 -7.46 -1.33 17.08
N THR A 205 -7.12 -2.62 16.97
CA THR A 205 -8.02 -3.74 16.64
C THR A 205 -8.72 -3.74 15.28
N SER A 206 -7.98 -3.81 14.16
CA SER A 206 -8.55 -4.41 12.93
C SER A 206 -7.75 -5.57 12.34
N LEU A 207 -6.83 -6.17 13.12
CA LEU A 207 -6.26 -7.48 12.78
C LEU A 207 -6.90 -8.64 13.57
N PHE A 208 -8.06 -8.41 14.19
CA PHE A 208 -8.81 -9.44 14.92
C PHE A 208 -10.16 -9.79 14.29
N LEU A 209 -10.48 -9.27 13.10
CA LEU A 209 -11.61 -9.74 12.32
C LEU A 209 -11.16 -9.86 10.86
N HIS A 210 -11.43 -11.02 10.27
CA HIS A 210 -11.18 -11.40 8.87
C HIS A 210 -9.92 -12.24 8.61
N GLN A 211 -9.76 -13.31 9.38
CA GLN A 211 -9.37 -14.58 8.77
C GLN A 211 -10.58 -15.26 8.07
N ASP A 212 -11.82 -14.87 8.44
CA ASP A 212 -13.07 -15.49 7.97
C ASP A 212 -13.91 -14.67 6.94
N LEU A 213 -13.37 -13.61 6.32
CA LEU A 213 -14.01 -12.98 5.13
C LEU A 213 -13.26 -13.22 3.83
N PHE A 214 -12.27 -14.12 3.83
CA PHE A 214 -11.92 -14.78 2.59
C PHE A 214 -13.04 -15.77 2.31
N GLN A 215 -14.07 -15.29 1.62
CA GLN A 215 -14.86 -16.17 0.80
C GLN A 215 -13.84 -16.85 -0.12
N GLU A 216 -13.52 -18.11 0.18
CA GLU A 216 -12.96 -19.03 -0.80
C GLU A 216 -13.66 -18.73 -2.12
N SER A 217 -12.91 -18.61 -3.21
CA SER A 217 -13.39 -18.27 -4.55
C SER A 217 -14.56 -19.18 -4.94
N ARG A 218 -15.76 -18.81 -4.51
CA ARG A 218 -16.99 -19.55 -4.68
C ARG A 218 -17.76 -18.83 -5.78
N PRO A 219 -18.31 -19.57 -6.75
CA PRO A 219 -19.08 -18.99 -7.83
C PRO A 219 -20.13 -18.03 -7.31
N LEU A 220 -20.22 -16.85 -7.91
CA LEU A 220 -21.32 -15.95 -7.67
C LEU A 220 -22.60 -16.55 -8.30
N PRO A 221 -23.81 -16.25 -7.79
CA PRO A 221 -25.06 -16.71 -8.40
C PRO A 221 -25.16 -16.40 -9.91
N GLU A 222 -24.57 -15.28 -10.34
CA GLU A 222 -24.50 -14.84 -11.73
C GLU A 222 -23.58 -15.72 -12.59
N ASP A 223 -22.57 -16.38 -12.00
CA ASP A 223 -21.66 -17.29 -12.72
C ASP A 223 -22.39 -18.55 -13.22
N PHE A 224 -23.36 -19.03 -12.44
CA PHE A 224 -24.27 -20.10 -12.89
C PHE A 224 -25.19 -19.64 -14.02
N ALA A 225 -25.58 -18.37 -14.03
CA ALA A 225 -26.49 -17.82 -15.02
C ALA A 225 -25.85 -17.67 -16.41
N ILE A 226 -24.52 -17.53 -16.47
CA ILE A 226 -23.77 -17.41 -17.73
C ILE A 226 -23.20 -18.75 -18.23
N ARG A 227 -23.44 -19.85 -17.51
CA ARG A 227 -23.05 -21.21 -17.92
C ARG A 227 -23.89 -21.70 -19.11
N GLY A 228 -23.23 -22.17 -20.17
CA GLY A 228 -23.88 -22.70 -21.37
C GLY A 228 -24.14 -21.69 -22.49
N LEU A 229 -23.63 -20.45 -22.33
CA LEU A 229 -23.58 -19.47 -23.41
C LEU A 229 -22.37 -19.77 -24.29
N LEU A 230 -22.55 -19.69 -25.61
CA LEU A 230 -21.52 -20.08 -26.58
C LEU A 230 -20.19 -19.31 -26.43
N TYR A 231 -20.23 -18.13 -25.82
CA TYR A 231 -19.06 -17.26 -25.60
C TYR A 231 -18.43 -17.40 -24.21
N SER A 232 -18.96 -18.26 -23.34
CA SER A 232 -18.44 -18.49 -21.99
C SER A 232 -17.81 -19.88 -21.81
N GLU A 233 -17.68 -20.68 -22.88
CA GLU A 233 -17.11 -22.04 -22.82
C GLU A 233 -15.68 -22.07 -22.25
N ASP A 234 -14.86 -21.07 -22.57
CA ASP A 234 -13.47 -20.97 -22.08
C ASP A 234 -13.31 -19.94 -20.93
N TYR A 235 -14.41 -19.39 -20.42
CA TYR A 235 -14.36 -18.28 -19.46
C TYR A 235 -14.07 -18.75 -18.03
N PHE A 236 -14.43 -19.99 -17.69
CA PHE A 236 -14.24 -20.57 -16.36
C PHE A 236 -13.16 -21.65 -16.39
N THR A 237 -12.35 -21.76 -15.33
CA THR A 237 -11.50 -22.94 -15.14
C THR A 237 -12.39 -24.16 -14.91
N THR A 238 -11.91 -25.35 -15.31
CA THR A 238 -12.70 -26.60 -15.29
C THR A 238 -13.29 -26.95 -13.92
N ASP A 239 -12.72 -26.40 -12.86
CA ASP A 239 -13.04 -26.61 -11.46
C ASP A 239 -13.76 -25.42 -10.78
N TRP A 240 -13.94 -24.29 -11.49
CA TRP A 240 -14.48 -23.06 -10.89
C TRP A 240 -15.86 -23.24 -10.28
N LEU A 241 -16.74 -24.05 -10.91
CA LEU A 241 -18.10 -24.31 -10.45
C LEU A 241 -18.24 -25.54 -9.55
N ASP A 242 -17.14 -26.25 -9.30
CA ASP A 242 -17.13 -27.41 -8.42
C ASP A 242 -17.00 -26.93 -6.97
N LEU A 243 -18.07 -27.12 -6.19
CA LEU A 243 -18.20 -26.62 -4.82
C LEU A 243 -17.15 -27.17 -3.84
N ASP A 244 -16.35 -28.16 -4.25
CA ASP A 244 -15.32 -28.83 -3.45
C ASP A 244 -13.88 -28.59 -3.96
N ALA A 245 -13.66 -27.79 -5.00
CA ALA A 245 -12.34 -27.61 -5.63
C ALA A 245 -11.58 -26.39 -5.11
N GLY A 246 -11.38 -26.32 -3.79
CA GLY A 246 -10.47 -25.36 -3.18
C GLY A 246 -9.04 -25.93 -3.14
N SER A 247 -8.27 -25.81 -4.22
CA SER A 247 -6.80 -25.70 -4.16
C SER A 247 -6.17 -25.83 -5.54
N HIS A 248 -5.48 -24.76 -5.92
CA HIS A 248 -4.38 -24.64 -6.89
C HIS A 248 -4.69 -23.50 -7.86
N LEU A 249 -3.86 -22.47 -7.80
CA LEU A 249 -2.97 -22.11 -8.91
C LEU A 249 -2.05 -20.97 -8.46
N ASP A 250 -0.76 -21.29 -8.53
CA ASP A 250 0.40 -20.47 -8.21
C ASP A 250 0.65 -19.32 -9.22
N SER A 251 1.36 -18.30 -8.72
CA SER A 251 2.34 -17.43 -9.40
C SER A 251 1.88 -16.32 -10.36
N ASP A 252 2.16 -15.06 -10.00
CA ASP A 252 2.48 -13.98 -10.96
C ASP A 252 3.65 -13.11 -10.43
N PRO A 253 4.62 -12.67 -11.26
CA PRO A 253 6.01 -12.41 -10.86
C PRO A 253 6.35 -10.92 -10.78
N LEU A 254 6.05 -10.28 -9.64
CA LEU A 254 6.60 -8.96 -9.31
C LEU A 254 7.07 -8.88 -7.85
N MET A 255 7.82 -9.90 -7.43
CA MET A 255 8.73 -9.77 -6.30
C MET A 255 10.11 -9.42 -6.84
N LEU A 256 10.46 -8.13 -6.76
CA LEU A 256 11.84 -7.69 -6.88
C LEU A 256 12.54 -7.99 -5.53
N GLU A 257 13.48 -8.92 -5.54
CA GLU A 257 14.54 -9.03 -4.53
C GLU A 257 15.90 -8.67 -5.17
N PRO A 258 16.93 -8.34 -4.38
CA PRO A 258 17.02 -7.32 -3.34
C PRO A 258 17.73 -6.04 -3.84
#